data_AF-A0A4Q7V3N2-F1
#
_entry.id   AF-A0A4Q7V3N2-F1
#
_cell.length_a   1.000
_cell.length_b   1.000
_cell.length_c   1.000
_cell.angle_alpha   90.00
_cell.angle_beta   90.00
_cell.angle_gamma   90.00
#
_symmetry.space_group_name_H-M   'P 1'
#
loop_
_entity.id
_entity.type
_entity.pdbx_description
1 polymer ?
#
loop_
_entity_poly.entity_id
_entity_poly.type
_entity_poly.pdbx_seq_one_letter_code
_entity_poly.pdbx_strand_id
1 'polypeptide(L)'
;MNCPCASNWLTSENQENKQFTFWSVAARSLLRNSLFTVSEVREALPKRMLIASTVDIDLRFMGVRFNQSDLDVWEMILHFARLQSLGHKVQFSAHSFLKALGRNIDTEQFEQLKEETARLLGGTIEITWKNEKKTFIGGLIEKIYRDDETQEYILILNEKFVHLFNSSHALSYPD
;
A
#
# COMPACT_ATOMS: atom_id res chain seq x y z
N MET A 1 -48.35 23.76 9.54
CA MET A 1 -47.24 23.61 8.59
C MET A 1 -45.95 23.84 9.36
N ASN A 2 -45.17 22.78 9.61
CA ASN A 2 -43.82 22.87 10.14
C ASN A 2 -43.01 21.73 9.50
N CYS A 3 -42.07 22.07 8.62
CA CYS A 3 -41.06 21.15 8.11
C CYS A 3 -39.98 20.95 9.18
N PRO A 4 -39.59 19.72 9.54
CA PRO A 4 -38.36 19.49 10.28
C PRO A 4 -37.26 19.04 9.32
N CYS A 5 -36.46 19.99 8.81
CA CYS A 5 -35.20 19.72 8.12
C CYS A 5 -34.03 20.40 8.84
N ALA A 6 -33.66 19.85 9.99
CA ALA A 6 -32.37 20.02 10.65
C ALA A 6 -32.37 19.03 11.81
N SER A 7 -31.40 18.16 12.04
CA SER A 7 -30.09 18.01 11.44
C SER A 7 -29.45 16.82 12.16
N ASN A 8 -29.39 15.65 11.54
CA ASN A 8 -28.76 14.48 12.11
C ASN A 8 -27.33 14.38 11.56
N TRP A 9 -26.43 15.24 12.03
CA TRP A 9 -25.01 15.27 11.63
C TRP A 9 -24.14 14.25 12.39
N LEU A 10 -24.73 13.22 12.99
CA LEU A 10 -24.02 12.19 13.78
C LEU A 10 -24.04 10.79 13.14
N THR A 11 -24.21 10.68 11.82
CA THR A 11 -24.34 9.37 11.13
C THR A 11 -23.32 9.07 10.03
N SER A 12 -22.31 9.91 9.79
CA SER A 12 -21.24 9.59 8.83
C SER A 12 -20.04 8.88 9.48
N GLU A 13 -19.62 9.29 10.69
CA GLU A 13 -18.39 8.77 11.32
C GLU A 13 -18.51 7.32 11.83
N ASN A 14 -19.73 6.87 12.14
CA ASN A 14 -19.94 5.54 12.73
C ASN A 14 -20.10 4.40 11.70
N GLN A 15 -20.11 4.72 10.40
CA GLN A 15 -20.19 3.71 9.33
C GLN A 15 -18.83 3.29 8.79
N GLU A 16 -17.81 4.15 8.85
CA GLU A 16 -16.44 3.78 8.46
C GLU A 16 -15.80 2.79 9.44
N ASN A 17 -16.08 2.93 10.75
CA ASN A 17 -15.53 2.03 11.79
C ASN A 17 -16.02 0.57 11.69
N LYS A 18 -17.15 0.30 11.04
CA LYS A 18 -17.61 -1.08 10.77
C LYS A 18 -16.91 -1.74 9.58
N GLN A 19 -16.26 -0.98 8.69
CA GLN A 19 -15.46 -1.57 7.60
C GLN A 19 -14.15 -2.18 8.12
N PHE A 20 -13.65 -1.72 9.28
CA PHE A 20 -12.33 -2.11 9.77
C PHE A 20 -12.29 -3.48 10.48
N THR A 21 -13.44 -4.01 10.93
CA THR A 21 -13.53 -5.32 11.63
C THR A 21 -13.20 -6.52 10.75
N PHE A 22 -12.92 -6.28 9.48
CA PHE A 22 -12.75 -7.28 8.44
C PHE A 22 -11.29 -7.57 8.07
N TRP A 23 -10.37 -6.70 8.51
CA TRP A 23 -8.95 -6.85 8.26
C TRP A 23 -8.33 -7.78 9.30
N SER A 24 -8.40 -9.09 9.05
CA SER A 24 -7.81 -10.08 9.93
C SER A 24 -6.28 -10.04 9.89
N VAL A 25 -5.63 -10.49 10.98
CA VAL A 25 -4.16 -10.71 11.03
C VAL A 25 -3.69 -11.61 9.87
N ALA A 26 -4.52 -12.57 9.46
CA ALA A 26 -4.25 -13.45 8.32
C ALA A 26 -4.15 -12.69 6.99
N ALA A 27 -5.01 -11.69 6.74
CA ALA A 27 -4.96 -10.87 5.52
C ALA A 27 -3.61 -10.16 5.35
N ARG A 28 -3.07 -9.65 6.47
CA ARG A 28 -1.83 -8.88 6.51
C ARG A 28 -0.60 -9.75 6.26
N SER A 29 -0.54 -10.89 6.94
CA SER A 29 0.52 -11.88 6.74
C SER A 29 0.50 -12.40 5.30
N LEU A 30 -0.68 -12.72 4.79
CA LEU A 30 -0.86 -13.18 3.41
C LEU A 30 -0.33 -12.13 2.42
N LEU A 31 -0.73 -10.86 2.55
CA LEU A 31 -0.28 -9.78 1.68
C LEU A 31 1.25 -9.65 1.67
N ARG A 32 1.89 -9.47 2.84
CA ARG A 32 3.35 -9.28 2.92
C ARG A 32 4.11 -10.47 2.31
N ASN A 33 3.63 -11.69 2.55
CA ASN A 33 4.34 -12.90 2.12
C ASN A 33 4.10 -13.30 0.66
N SER A 34 2.96 -12.95 0.08
CA SER A 34 2.59 -13.42 -1.27
C SER A 34 2.65 -12.35 -2.35
N LEU A 35 2.51 -11.08 -1.97
CA LEU A 35 2.54 -9.97 -2.92
C LEU A 35 3.95 -9.75 -3.48
N PHE A 36 4.98 -9.90 -2.64
CA PHE A 36 6.38 -9.70 -2.98
C PHE A 36 7.08 -11.06 -3.11
N THR A 37 7.47 -11.42 -4.33
CA THR A 37 8.14 -12.68 -4.61
C THR A 37 9.63 -12.62 -4.27
N VAL A 38 10.26 -13.79 -4.15
CA VAL A 38 11.74 -13.90 -4.09
C VAL A 38 12.37 -14.03 -5.49
N SER A 39 11.55 -14.03 -6.55
CA SER A 39 12.02 -14.20 -7.93
C SER A 39 12.68 -12.92 -8.44
N GLU A 40 13.83 -13.06 -9.08
CA GLU A 40 14.45 -11.99 -9.86
C GLU A 40 13.69 -11.75 -11.17
N VAL A 41 13.09 -12.80 -11.73
CA VAL A 41 12.27 -12.70 -12.94
C VAL A 41 10.93 -12.05 -12.58
N ARG A 42 10.64 -10.94 -13.28
CA ARG A 42 9.42 -10.16 -13.13
C ARG A 42 8.41 -10.57 -14.19
N GLU A 43 7.48 -11.45 -13.82
CA GLU A 43 6.38 -11.85 -14.70
C GLU A 43 5.34 -10.73 -14.83
N ALA A 44 4.90 -10.44 -16.06
CA ALA A 44 3.77 -9.56 -16.30
C ALA A 44 2.47 -10.38 -16.27
N LEU A 45 1.58 -10.05 -15.35
CA LEU A 45 0.27 -10.67 -15.20
C LEU A 45 -0.80 -9.78 -15.86
N PRO A 46 -1.24 -10.07 -17.10
CA PRO A 46 -2.15 -9.20 -17.86
C PRO A 46 -3.60 -9.26 -17.37
N LYS A 47 -3.91 -10.14 -16.42
CA LYS A 47 -5.24 -10.35 -15.84
C LYS A 47 -5.12 -10.51 -14.33
N ARG A 48 -6.25 -10.43 -13.63
CA ARG A 48 -6.36 -10.69 -12.20
C ARG A 48 -6.11 -12.18 -11.90
N MET A 49 -4.87 -12.53 -11.58
CA MET A 49 -4.45 -13.90 -11.28
C MET A 49 -4.47 -14.16 -9.77
N LEU A 50 -4.94 -15.34 -9.35
CA LEU A 50 -4.87 -15.76 -7.95
C LEU A 50 -3.41 -16.05 -7.58
N ILE A 51 -2.85 -15.25 -6.68
CA ILE A 51 -1.46 -15.39 -6.23
C ILE A 51 -1.35 -16.03 -4.84
N ALA A 52 -2.41 -15.95 -4.04
CA ALA A 52 -2.51 -16.67 -2.78
C ALA A 52 -3.98 -16.88 -2.38
N SER A 53 -4.23 -17.93 -1.60
CA SER A 53 -5.56 -18.24 -1.10
C SER A 53 -5.46 -18.92 0.27
N THR A 54 -6.40 -18.59 1.15
CA THR A 54 -6.61 -19.21 2.47
C THR A 54 -8.07 -19.63 2.59
N VAL A 55 -8.47 -20.17 3.74
CA VAL A 55 -9.88 -20.53 4.01
C VAL A 55 -10.80 -19.31 3.87
N ASP A 56 -10.35 -18.14 4.33
CA ASP A 56 -11.20 -16.95 4.41
C ASP A 56 -10.91 -15.90 3.32
N ILE A 57 -9.71 -15.92 2.72
CA ILE A 57 -9.23 -14.83 1.85
C ILE A 57 -8.65 -15.38 0.54
N ASP A 58 -9.03 -14.76 -0.59
CA ASP A 58 -8.33 -14.85 -1.87
C ASP A 58 -7.57 -13.54 -2.14
N LEU A 59 -6.32 -13.67 -2.58
CA LEU A 59 -5.51 -12.56 -3.05
C LEU A 59 -5.24 -12.71 -4.55
N ARG A 60 -5.68 -11.75 -5.34
CA ARG A 60 -5.41 -11.65 -6.77
C ARG A 60 -4.53 -10.46 -7.08
N PHE A 61 -3.73 -10.58 -8.13
CA PHE A 61 -2.84 -9.52 -8.61
C PHE A 61 -2.90 -9.39 -10.13
N MET A 62 -2.75 -8.16 -10.61
CA MET A 62 -2.60 -7.80 -12.02
C MET A 62 -1.53 -6.72 -12.15
N GLY A 63 -0.66 -6.83 -13.16
CA GLY A 63 0.49 -5.95 -13.36
C GLY A 63 1.81 -6.73 -13.38
N VAL A 64 2.94 -6.03 -13.26
CA VAL A 64 4.26 -6.66 -13.16
C VAL A 64 4.48 -7.14 -11.73
N ARG A 65 4.89 -8.41 -11.54
CA ARG A 65 5.12 -8.98 -10.20
C ARG A 65 6.12 -8.16 -9.40
N PHE A 66 5.76 -7.90 -8.15
CA PHE A 66 6.68 -7.33 -7.17
C PHE A 66 7.66 -8.38 -6.66
N ASN A 67 8.85 -7.93 -6.31
CA ASN A 67 9.88 -8.72 -5.67
C ASN A 67 10.40 -8.03 -4.40
N GLN A 68 11.45 -8.58 -3.80
CA GLN A 68 12.05 -8.04 -2.57
C GLN A 68 12.56 -6.59 -2.73
N SER A 69 13.08 -6.22 -3.91
CA SER A 69 13.55 -4.85 -4.16
C SER A 69 12.39 -3.85 -4.12
N ASP A 70 11.22 -4.21 -4.64
CA ASP A 70 10.03 -3.35 -4.52
C ASP A 70 9.47 -3.35 -3.09
N LEU A 71 9.65 -4.43 -2.32
CA LEU A 71 9.30 -4.48 -0.90
C LEU A 71 10.15 -3.48 -0.11
N ASP A 72 11.47 -3.47 -0.30
CA ASP A 72 12.38 -2.54 0.38
C ASP A 72 11.97 -1.07 0.13
N VAL A 73 11.65 -0.74 -1.13
CA VAL A 73 11.15 0.58 -1.52
C VAL A 73 9.82 0.88 -0.85
N TRP A 74 8.88 -0.06 -0.85
CA TRP A 74 7.58 0.11 -0.21
C TRP A 74 7.71 0.32 1.31
N GLU A 75 8.55 -0.44 1.99
CA GLU A 75 8.79 -0.29 3.43
C GLU A 75 9.46 1.03 3.76
N MET A 76 10.41 1.49 2.93
CA MET A 76 11.03 2.80 3.09
C MET A 76 10.04 3.95 2.87
N ILE A 77 9.15 3.83 1.87
CA ILE A 77 8.03 4.77 1.66
C ILE A 77 7.17 4.87 2.92
N LEU A 78 6.80 3.73 3.51
CA LEU A 78 6.02 3.69 4.74
C LEU A 78 6.79 4.29 5.93
N HIS A 79 8.09 4.05 6.02
CA HIS A 79 8.95 4.65 7.05
C HIS A 79 8.93 6.18 6.96
N PHE A 80 9.13 6.75 5.77
CA PHE A 80 9.07 8.19 5.55
C PHE A 80 7.67 8.77 5.85
N ALA A 81 6.61 8.07 5.42
CA ALA A 81 5.24 8.50 5.70
C ALA A 81 4.96 8.61 7.20
N ARG A 82 5.48 7.67 8.02
CA ARG A 82 5.37 7.71 9.49
C ARG A 82 6.09 8.92 10.10
N LEU A 83 7.23 9.32 9.54
CA LEU A 83 8.02 10.46 10.05
C LEU A 83 7.38 11.82 9.74
N GLN A 84 6.60 11.92 8.65
CA GLN A 84 6.11 13.22 8.16
C GLN A 84 4.71 13.58 8.66
N SER A 85 3.96 12.65 9.26
CA SER A 85 2.57 12.86 9.73
C SER A 85 1.60 13.41 8.66
N LEU A 86 1.95 13.29 7.37
CA LEU A 86 1.18 13.82 6.23
C LEU A 86 0.02 12.90 5.80
N GLY A 87 -0.47 12.05 6.70
CA GLY A 87 -1.51 11.07 6.42
C GLY A 87 -1.05 10.03 5.40
N HIS A 88 -1.68 10.03 4.23
CA HIS A 88 -1.38 9.12 3.11
C HIS A 88 -0.49 9.76 2.03
N LYS A 89 0.03 10.97 2.26
CA LYS A 89 1.00 11.64 1.38
C LYS A 89 2.40 11.46 1.94
N VAL A 90 3.40 11.27 1.08
CA VAL A 90 4.82 11.25 1.47
C VAL A 90 5.66 12.03 0.46
N GLN A 91 6.65 12.77 0.96
CA GLN A 91 7.54 13.61 0.14
C GLN A 91 9.00 13.29 0.44
N PHE A 92 9.84 13.16 -0.59
CA PHE A 92 11.27 12.91 -0.39
C PHE A 92 12.07 13.24 -1.65
N SER A 93 13.35 13.57 -1.46
CA SER A 93 14.31 13.58 -2.56
C SER A 93 14.80 12.18 -2.84
N ALA A 94 14.97 11.81 -4.11
CA ALA A 94 15.51 10.50 -4.47
C ALA A 94 16.89 10.24 -3.86
N HIS A 95 17.72 11.28 -3.73
CA HIS A 95 19.01 11.19 -3.04
C HIS A 95 18.85 10.76 -1.57
N SER A 96 17.98 11.43 -0.79
CA SER A 96 17.76 11.09 0.62
C SER A 96 17.16 9.70 0.79
N PHE A 97 16.29 9.31 -0.15
CA PHE A 97 15.61 8.02 -0.15
C PHE A 97 16.56 6.85 -0.45
N LEU A 98 17.37 6.95 -1.51
CA LEU A 98 18.39 5.95 -1.85
C LEU A 98 19.43 5.80 -0.73
N LYS A 99 19.85 6.92 -0.13
CA LYS A 99 20.75 6.90 1.03
C LYS A 99 20.12 6.18 2.23
N ALA A 100 18.84 6.39 2.50
CA ALA A 100 18.13 5.71 3.58
C ALA A 100 17.96 4.20 3.31
N LEU A 101 17.81 3.81 2.03
CA LEU A 101 17.83 2.40 1.59
C LEU A 101 19.22 1.75 1.66
N GLY A 102 20.29 2.52 1.88
CA GLY A 102 21.66 2.02 1.83
C GLY A 102 22.14 1.70 0.41
N ARG A 103 21.51 2.28 -0.62
CA ARG A 103 21.90 2.13 -2.03
C ARG A 103 22.92 3.19 -2.43
N ASN A 104 23.67 2.89 -3.48
CA ASN A 104 24.57 3.88 -4.10
C ASN A 104 23.76 5.06 -4.66
N ILE A 105 24.43 6.20 -4.81
CA ILE A 105 23.85 7.41 -5.42
C ILE A 105 24.45 7.56 -6.81
N ASP A 106 23.90 6.79 -7.75
CA ASP A 106 24.30 6.80 -9.16
C ASP A 106 23.07 6.72 -10.07
N THR A 107 23.28 7.01 -11.36
CA THR A 107 22.21 7.08 -12.36
C THR A 107 21.41 5.78 -12.46
N GLU A 108 22.06 4.63 -12.29
CA GLU A 108 21.38 3.32 -12.35
C GLU A 108 20.40 3.18 -11.18
N GLN A 109 20.80 3.56 -9.97
CA GLN A 109 19.92 3.52 -8.80
C GLN A 109 18.76 4.52 -8.90
N PHE A 110 18.97 5.69 -9.50
CA PHE A 110 17.88 6.63 -9.78
C PHE A 110 16.88 6.04 -10.78
N GLU A 111 17.33 5.46 -11.90
CA GLU A 111 16.45 4.80 -12.87
C GLU A 111 15.72 3.60 -12.27
N GLN A 112 16.41 2.79 -11.47
CA GLN A 112 15.81 1.67 -10.77
C GLN A 112 14.67 2.11 -9.83
N LEU A 113 14.84 3.22 -9.11
CA LEU A 113 13.78 3.77 -8.25
C LEU A 113 12.56 4.23 -9.06
N LYS A 114 12.76 4.79 -10.26
CA LYS A 114 11.66 5.16 -11.16
C LYS A 114 10.85 3.94 -11.56
N GLU A 115 11.54 2.87 -11.94
CA GLU A 115 10.93 1.60 -12.34
C GLU A 115 10.19 0.90 -11.17
N GLU A 116 10.78 0.90 -9.97
CA GLU A 116 10.17 0.34 -8.75
C GLU A 116 8.89 1.10 -8.36
N THR A 117 8.96 2.43 -8.31
CA THR A 117 7.79 3.26 -7.98
C THR A 117 6.69 3.15 -9.03
N ALA A 118 7.04 3.07 -10.32
CA ALA A 118 6.08 2.82 -11.40
C ALA A 118 5.38 1.46 -11.28
N ARG A 119 6.10 0.39 -10.90
CA ARG A 119 5.48 -0.91 -10.63
C ARG A 119 4.53 -0.84 -9.44
N LEU A 120 4.95 -0.22 -8.33
CA LEU A 120 4.12 -0.07 -7.14
C LEU A 120 2.83 0.73 -7.40
N LEU A 121 2.86 1.68 -8.34
CA LEU A 121 1.69 2.40 -8.86
C LEU A 121 0.82 1.51 -9.79
N GLY A 122 1.45 0.77 -10.70
CA GLY A 122 0.77 -0.01 -11.74
C GLY A 122 0.20 -1.36 -11.29
N GLY A 123 0.60 -1.87 -10.13
CA GLY A 123 0.10 -3.13 -9.59
C GLY A 123 -1.29 -3.00 -8.99
N THR A 124 -2.25 -3.77 -9.51
CA THR A 124 -3.61 -3.88 -8.94
C THR A 124 -3.69 -5.10 -8.04
N ILE A 125 -4.09 -4.87 -6.80
CA ILE A 125 -4.26 -5.89 -5.76
C ILE A 125 -5.75 -6.03 -5.48
N GLU A 126 -6.22 -7.27 -5.47
CA GLU A 126 -7.60 -7.61 -5.14
C GLU A 126 -7.62 -8.58 -3.97
N ILE A 127 -8.34 -8.21 -2.92
CA ILE A 127 -8.54 -9.00 -1.71
C ILE A 127 -10.03 -9.35 -1.65
N THR A 128 -10.36 -10.62 -1.79
CA THR A 128 -11.72 -11.12 -1.61
C THR A 128 -11.78 -11.89 -0.31
N TRP A 129 -12.72 -11.54 0.55
CA TRP A 129 -13.01 -12.32 1.73
C TRP A 129 -14.27 -13.14 1.49
N LYS A 130 -14.12 -14.44 1.64
CA LYS A 130 -15.06 -15.44 1.14
C LYS A 130 -16.35 -15.49 1.95
N ASN A 131 -16.25 -15.39 3.28
CA ASN A 131 -17.39 -15.56 4.18
C ASN A 131 -18.37 -14.38 4.06
N GLU A 132 -17.82 -13.19 3.88
CA GLU A 132 -18.54 -11.92 3.84
C GLU A 132 -18.94 -11.52 2.43
N LYS A 133 -18.42 -12.24 1.41
CA LYS A 133 -18.68 -11.99 -0.02
C LYS A 133 -18.39 -10.55 -0.43
N LYS A 134 -17.31 -9.98 0.12
CA LYS A 134 -16.84 -8.63 -0.20
C LYS A 134 -15.47 -8.72 -0.85
N THR A 135 -15.19 -7.74 -1.70
CA THR A 135 -13.91 -7.60 -2.39
C THR A 135 -13.45 -6.16 -2.30
N PHE A 136 -12.17 -5.99 -2.00
CA PHE A 136 -11.44 -4.73 -2.07
C PHE A 136 -10.45 -4.79 -3.22
N ILE A 137 -10.36 -3.73 -4.03
CA ILE A 137 -9.46 -3.63 -5.17
C ILE A 137 -8.77 -2.26 -5.13
N GLY A 138 -7.45 -2.25 -5.26
CA GLY A 138 -6.65 -1.02 -5.30
C GLY A 138 -5.17 -1.28 -5.56
N GLY A 139 -4.38 -0.21 -5.71
CA GLY A 139 -2.91 -0.26 -5.77
C GLY A 139 -2.28 0.24 -4.46
N LEU A 140 -0.98 -0.03 -4.27
CA LEU A 140 -0.25 0.46 -3.08
C LEU A 140 -0.07 1.98 -3.13
N ILE A 141 0.31 2.48 -4.30
CA ILE A 141 0.43 3.91 -4.60
C ILE A 141 -0.71 4.30 -5.53
N GLU A 142 -1.37 5.42 -5.25
CA GLU A 142 -2.46 5.95 -6.07
C GLU A 142 -1.95 6.96 -7.09
N LYS A 143 -0.97 7.80 -6.70
CA LYS A 143 -0.38 8.82 -7.58
C LYS A 143 1.09 9.04 -7.25
N ILE A 144 1.85 9.39 -8.29
CA ILE A 144 3.25 9.79 -8.21
C ILE A 144 3.41 11.12 -8.94
N TYR A 145 3.98 12.10 -8.26
CA TYR A 145 4.51 13.31 -8.88
C TYR A 145 6.02 13.31 -8.69
N ARG A 146 6.76 13.56 -9.76
CA ARG A 146 8.22 13.62 -9.75
C ARG A 146 8.65 14.88 -10.49
N ASP A 147 9.57 15.62 -9.88
CA ASP A 147 10.31 16.69 -10.55
C ASP A 147 11.63 16.12 -11.07
N ASP A 148 11.81 16.09 -12.39
CA ASP A 148 13.00 15.52 -13.02
C ASP A 148 14.23 16.41 -12.88
N GLU A 149 14.08 17.71 -12.62
CA GLU A 149 15.20 18.63 -12.40
C GLU A 149 15.73 18.49 -10.97
N THR A 150 14.84 18.47 -9.98
CA THR A 150 15.23 18.41 -8.55
C THR A 150 15.30 16.99 -7.99
N GLN A 151 14.78 15.99 -8.72
CA GLN A 151 14.64 14.61 -8.27
C GLN A 151 13.80 14.48 -6.98
N GLU A 152 12.83 15.38 -6.80
CA GLU A 152 11.86 15.36 -5.71
C GLU A 152 10.64 14.53 -6.06
N TYR A 153 10.15 13.75 -5.10
CA TYR A 153 9.00 12.87 -5.22
C TYR A 153 7.89 13.28 -4.27
N ILE A 154 6.66 13.18 -4.75
CA ILE A 154 5.44 13.25 -3.94
C ILE A 154 4.58 12.04 -4.29
N LEU A 155 4.40 11.14 -3.32
CA LEU A 155 3.54 9.97 -3.50
C LEU A 155 2.24 10.15 -2.71
N ILE A 156 1.13 9.75 -3.32
CA ILE A 156 -0.17 9.60 -2.67
C ILE A 156 -0.40 8.10 -2.53
N LEU A 157 -0.40 7.60 -1.30
CA LEU A 157 -0.53 6.19 -0.96
C LEU A 157 -2.00 5.83 -0.76
N ASN A 158 -2.34 4.56 -0.97
CA ASN A 158 -3.67 4.08 -0.62
C ASN A 158 -3.77 3.87 0.89
N GLU A 159 -4.67 4.63 1.54
CA GLU A 159 -4.83 4.65 2.99
C GLU A 159 -5.10 3.24 3.57
N LYS A 160 -5.94 2.44 2.90
CA LYS A 160 -6.26 1.07 3.37
C LYS A 160 -5.02 0.18 3.39
N PHE A 161 -4.16 0.28 2.36
CA PHE A 161 -2.88 -0.44 2.34
C PHE A 161 -1.90 0.10 3.38
N VAL A 162 -1.82 1.42 3.59
CA VAL A 162 -0.98 2.00 4.64
C VAL A 162 -1.35 1.42 6.01
N HIS A 163 -2.64 1.35 6.36
CA HIS A 163 -3.09 0.74 7.61
C HIS A 163 -2.76 -0.76 7.71
N LEU A 164 -2.89 -1.50 6.61
CA LEU A 164 -2.57 -2.93 6.58
C LEU A 164 -1.09 -3.20 6.87
N PHE A 165 -0.20 -2.39 6.31
CA PHE A 165 1.24 -2.56 6.47
C PHE A 165 1.77 -1.92 7.78
N ASN A 166 1.14 -0.86 8.30
CA ASN A 166 1.55 -0.17 9.53
C ASN A 166 1.07 -0.81 10.84
N SER A 167 0.03 -1.65 10.82
CA SER A 167 -0.55 -2.24 12.05
C SER A 167 0.32 -3.34 12.68
N SER A 168 1.64 -3.30 12.52
CA SER A 168 2.57 -4.09 13.31
C SER A 168 2.61 -3.48 14.72
N HIS A 169 2.02 -4.19 15.69
CA HIS A 169 1.97 -3.91 17.13
C HIS A 169 0.72 -3.16 17.63
N ALA A 170 -0.40 -3.90 17.72
CA ALA A 170 -1.21 -3.87 18.93
C ALA A 170 -0.95 -5.19 19.70
N LEU A 171 0.32 -5.48 19.99
CA LEU A 171 0.61 -6.21 21.21
C LEU A 171 0.67 -5.14 22.28
N SER A 172 -0.45 -4.96 22.97
CA SER A 172 -0.42 -4.50 24.36
C SER A 172 0.66 -5.30 25.07
N TYR A 173 1.75 -4.64 25.45
CA TYR A 173 2.49 -5.09 26.61
C TYR A 173 1.66 -4.60 27.81
N PRO A 174 1.07 -5.48 28.63
CA PRO A 174 0.61 -5.05 29.94
C PRO A 174 1.85 -4.75 30.79
N ASP A 175 1.89 -3.50 31.25
CA ASP A 175 2.72 -2.88 32.30
C ASP A 175 4.25 -2.90 32.15
#